data_AF-A0A815TQY0-F1
#
_entry.id   AF-A0A815TQY0-F1
#
_cell.length_a   1.000
_cell.length_b   1.000
_cell.length_c   1.000
_cell.angle_alpha   90.00
_cell.angle_beta   90.00
_cell.angle_gamma   90.00
#
_symmetry.space_group_name_H-M   'P 1'
#
loop_
_entity.id
_entity.type
_entity.pdbx_description
1 polymer ?
#
loop_
_entity_poly.entity_id
_entity_poly.type
_entity_poly.pdbx_seq_one_letter_code
_entity_poly.pdbx_strand_id
1 'polypeptide(L)'
;MSQDDILQSTKTVIQGLEALKNEHGKMLENILETPPTSPKDANKIEEKAGLLRKSMDMIELGIGEAQVMMQLGNHLQNLEAEKHKLRTQVKRLCQENAWLRDELATSQKKLHDCEQSNASYSVELEHLKFLKDVKQYDVNDNNSSTTNTSSGQTADLVNDLFPTDDDAYMDQQSVQERNQSYADLMMTPSQSASGSFISSTGYEIPARLKTLHNLVIQYASQGRYEVAVPLCRQALEDLEKTSGHQHPDVATMLNILALVYRDQSKFKEAAALLNDALAIREKTLGHDHPAVAATLNNLAVLYGKRNKFKEAEVLCKRALEIREKCLGSVHPDVAKQLNNLALLCQ
;
A
#
# COMPACT_ATOMS: atom_id res chain seq x y z
N MET A 1 -38.75 -17.11 16.67
CA MET A 1 -39.15 -15.98 15.82
C MET A 1 -37.90 -15.24 15.43
N SER A 2 -37.42 -15.46 14.20
CA SER A 2 -36.33 -14.64 13.66
C SER A 2 -36.84 -13.21 13.40
N GLN A 3 -35.93 -12.25 13.35
CA GLN A 3 -36.28 -10.86 13.00
C GLN A 3 -36.92 -10.77 11.61
N ASP A 4 -36.49 -11.61 10.68
CA ASP A 4 -37.07 -11.72 9.35
C ASP A 4 -38.50 -12.26 9.39
N ASP A 5 -38.80 -13.24 10.26
CA ASP A 5 -40.17 -13.73 10.46
C ASP A 5 -41.10 -12.62 10.97
N ILE A 6 -40.58 -11.75 11.86
CA ILE A 6 -41.33 -10.61 12.41
C ILE A 6 -41.58 -9.55 11.32
N LEU A 7 -40.57 -9.23 10.51
CA LEU A 7 -40.72 -8.28 9.39
C LEU A 7 -41.69 -8.81 8.34
N GLN A 8 -41.62 -10.10 8.01
CA GLN A 8 -42.50 -10.73 7.03
C GLN A 8 -43.94 -10.81 7.56
N SER A 9 -44.13 -11.15 8.84
CA SER A 9 -45.42 -11.08 9.52
C SER A 9 -45.97 -9.65 9.52
N THR A 10 -45.15 -8.65 9.85
CA THR A 10 -45.56 -7.23 9.86
C THR A 10 -45.99 -6.77 8.47
N LYS A 11 -45.28 -7.20 7.42
CA LYS A 11 -45.66 -6.91 6.03
C LYS A 11 -47.00 -7.54 5.65
N THR A 12 -47.25 -8.79 6.06
CA THR A 12 -48.55 -9.43 5.81
C THR A 12 -49.69 -8.74 6.57
N VAL A 13 -49.43 -8.25 7.78
CA VAL A 13 -50.41 -7.48 8.56
C VAL A 13 -50.72 -6.15 7.87
N ILE A 14 -49.71 -5.43 7.38
CA ILE A 14 -49.92 -4.17 6.62
C ILE A 14 -50.79 -4.43 5.39
N GLN A 15 -50.47 -5.45 4.59
CA GLN A 15 -51.26 -5.80 3.40
C GLN A 15 -52.72 -6.17 3.75
N GLY A 16 -52.93 -6.90 4.86
CA GLY A 16 -54.26 -7.23 5.35
C GLY A 16 -55.04 -5.99 5.81
N LEU A 17 -54.39 -5.07 6.52
CA LEU A 17 -54.99 -3.81 6.98
C LEU A 17 -55.30 -2.87 5.81
N GLU A 18 -54.45 -2.80 4.78
CA GLU A 18 -54.71 -2.03 3.55
C GLU A 18 -55.91 -2.59 2.77
N ALA A 19 -56.02 -3.91 2.67
CA ALA A 19 -57.18 -4.54 2.05
C ALA A 19 -58.47 -4.22 2.82
N LEU A 20 -58.44 -4.31 4.15
CA LEU A 20 -59.57 -4.00 5.01
C LEU A 20 -59.97 -2.51 4.92
N LYS A 21 -58.98 -1.61 4.90
CA LYS A 21 -59.20 -0.16 4.67
C LYS A 21 -59.92 0.08 3.34
N ASN A 22 -59.49 -0.59 2.27
CA ASN A 22 -60.11 -0.45 0.95
C ASN A 22 -61.55 -0.98 0.93
N GLU A 23 -61.85 -2.06 1.64
CA GLU A 23 -63.22 -2.57 1.80
C GLU A 23 -64.11 -1.60 2.58
N HIS A 24 -63.65 -1.07 3.71
CA HIS A 24 -64.39 -0.06 4.47
C HIS A 24 -64.61 1.23 3.67
N GLY A 25 -63.63 1.64 2.86
CA GLY A 25 -63.75 2.77 1.94
C GLY A 25 -64.85 2.53 0.89
N LYS A 26 -64.86 1.36 0.25
CA LYS A 26 -65.93 0.97 -0.70
C LYS A 26 -67.30 0.89 -0.04
N MET A 27 -67.39 0.37 1.19
CA MET A 27 -68.65 0.35 1.94
C MET A 27 -69.13 1.76 2.27
N LEU A 28 -68.23 2.67 2.62
CA LEU A 28 -68.55 4.07 2.87
C LEU A 28 -69.09 4.75 1.60
N GLU A 29 -68.43 4.54 0.46
CA GLU A 29 -68.84 5.04 -0.86
C GLU A 29 -70.23 4.53 -1.24
N ASN A 30 -70.48 3.23 -1.11
CA ASN A 30 -71.78 2.62 -1.36
C ASN A 30 -72.90 3.20 -0.47
N ILE A 31 -72.60 3.50 0.80
CA ILE A 31 -73.57 4.07 1.75
C ILE A 31 -73.86 5.55 1.43
N LEU A 32 -72.88 6.28 0.90
CA LEU A 32 -73.02 7.67 0.44
C LEU A 32 -73.81 7.77 -0.87
N GLU A 33 -73.69 6.79 -1.77
CA GLU A 33 -74.42 6.74 -3.04
C GLU A 33 -75.90 6.34 -2.90
N THR A 34 -76.29 5.65 -1.81
CA THR A 34 -77.69 5.30 -1.56
C THR A 34 -78.51 6.50 -1.07
N PRO A 35 -79.50 7.01 -1.84
CA PRO A 35 -80.30 8.16 -1.42
C PRO A 35 -81.23 7.78 -0.26
N PRO A 36 -81.41 8.65 0.76
CA PRO A 36 -82.25 8.35 1.90
C PRO A 36 -83.74 8.38 1.49
N THR A 37 -84.42 7.23 1.65
CA THR A 37 -85.86 7.10 1.39
C THR A 37 -86.74 7.61 2.54
N SER A 38 -86.15 7.94 3.70
CA SER A 38 -86.83 8.40 4.93
C SER A 38 -85.86 9.08 5.92
N PRO A 39 -86.30 10.07 6.73
CA PRO A 39 -85.46 10.75 7.74
C PRO A 39 -84.98 9.82 8.86
N LYS A 40 -85.69 8.74 9.18
CA LYS A 40 -85.19 7.71 10.14
C LYS A 40 -84.10 6.84 9.55
N ASP A 41 -84.10 6.66 8.23
CA ASP A 41 -83.07 5.90 7.53
C ASP A 41 -81.81 6.75 7.32
N ALA A 42 -81.97 8.07 7.15
CA ALA A 42 -80.86 9.03 7.11
C ALA A 42 -79.99 8.98 8.39
N ASN A 43 -80.60 9.01 9.59
CA ASN A 43 -79.82 8.92 10.84
C ASN A 43 -79.06 7.59 10.98
N LYS A 44 -79.65 6.47 10.56
CA LYS A 44 -78.98 5.15 10.61
C LYS A 44 -77.85 5.03 9.59
N ILE A 45 -78.02 5.63 8.41
CA ILE A 45 -77.00 5.73 7.36
C ILE A 45 -75.82 6.56 7.88
N GLU A 46 -76.10 7.68 8.54
CA GLU A 46 -75.09 8.56 9.11
C GLU A 46 -74.32 7.92 10.27
N GLU A 47 -75.00 7.20 11.18
CA GLU A 47 -74.34 6.44 12.25
C GLU A 47 -73.42 5.33 11.71
N LYS A 48 -73.87 4.59 10.68
CA LYS A 48 -73.06 3.56 10.01
C LYS A 48 -71.84 4.17 9.30
N ALA A 49 -72.03 5.27 8.59
CA ALA A 49 -70.93 6.00 7.95
C ALA A 49 -69.93 6.53 8.99
N GLY A 50 -70.41 7.02 10.13
CA GLY A 50 -69.57 7.47 11.25
C GLY A 50 -68.75 6.34 11.88
N LEU A 51 -69.35 5.15 12.04
CA LEU A 51 -68.63 3.96 12.52
C LEU A 51 -67.58 3.47 11.52
N LEU A 52 -67.89 3.47 10.22
CA LEU A 52 -66.93 3.12 9.16
C LEU A 52 -65.76 4.09 9.13
N ARG A 53 -66.02 5.40 9.27
CA ARG A 53 -64.96 6.42 9.31
C ARG A 53 -64.03 6.21 10.51
N LYS A 54 -64.58 5.99 11.71
CA LYS A 54 -63.79 5.67 12.91
C LYS A 54 -62.99 4.36 12.75
N SER A 55 -63.58 3.34 12.13
CA SER A 55 -62.88 2.08 11.84
C SER A 55 -61.71 2.31 10.89
N MET A 56 -61.90 3.16 9.87
CA MET A 56 -60.87 3.52 8.90
C MET A 56 -59.72 4.29 9.56
N ASP A 57 -60.02 5.27 10.43
CA ASP A 57 -59.01 6.04 11.17
C ASP A 57 -58.15 5.11 12.07
N MET A 58 -58.76 4.13 12.73
CA MET A 58 -58.05 3.14 13.55
C MET A 58 -57.14 2.22 12.71
N ILE A 59 -57.59 1.83 11.51
CA ILE A 59 -56.78 1.03 10.58
C ILE A 59 -55.60 1.85 10.06
N GLU A 60 -55.78 3.14 9.77
CA GLU A 60 -54.69 4.03 9.35
C GLU A 60 -53.62 4.19 10.42
N LEU A 61 -54.02 4.37 11.68
CA LEU A 61 -53.10 4.39 12.81
C LEU A 61 -52.32 3.06 12.92
N GLY A 62 -53.02 1.93 12.80
CA GLY A 62 -52.39 0.60 12.83
C GLY A 62 -51.41 0.36 11.68
N ILE A 63 -51.72 0.83 10.47
CA ILE A 63 -50.78 0.81 9.33
C ILE A 63 -49.57 1.69 9.63
N GLY A 64 -49.76 2.88 10.19
CA GLY A 64 -48.69 3.79 10.58
C GLY A 64 -47.72 3.17 11.58
N GLU A 65 -48.24 2.55 12.63
CA GLU A 65 -47.44 1.84 13.64
C GLU A 65 -46.65 0.67 13.04
N ALA A 66 -47.29 -0.15 12.20
CA ALA A 66 -46.65 -1.28 11.53
C ALA A 66 -45.57 -0.82 10.53
N GLN A 67 -45.79 0.30 9.84
CA GLN A 67 -44.79 0.91 8.95
C GLN A 67 -43.55 1.36 9.74
N VAL A 68 -43.74 1.98 10.90
CA VAL A 68 -42.63 2.37 11.80
C VAL A 68 -41.87 1.13 12.28
N MET A 69 -42.57 0.05 12.65
CA MET A 69 -41.92 -1.22 13.02
C MET A 69 -41.06 -1.79 11.87
N MET A 70 -41.53 -1.75 10.62
CA MET A 70 -40.75 -2.17 9.46
C MET A 70 -39.50 -1.31 9.26
N GLN A 71 -39.63 0.01 9.35
CA GLN A 71 -38.49 0.93 9.19
C GLN A 71 -37.44 0.72 10.30
N LEU A 72 -37.90 0.54 11.54
CA LEU A 72 -37.02 0.25 12.67
C LEU A 72 -36.27 -1.09 12.48
N GLY A 73 -36.97 -2.13 12.03
CA GLY A 73 -36.35 -3.44 11.77
C GLY A 73 -35.31 -3.40 10.64
N ASN A 74 -35.57 -2.63 9.57
CA ASN A 74 -34.58 -2.41 8.51
C ASN A 74 -33.36 -1.64 9.02
N HIS A 75 -33.57 -0.60 9.83
CA HIS A 75 -32.47 0.16 10.42
C HIS A 75 -31.60 -0.72 11.34
N LEU A 76 -32.24 -1.56 12.16
CA LEU A 76 -31.54 -2.50 13.03
C LEU A 76 -30.74 -3.53 12.23
N GLN A 77 -31.30 -4.07 11.14
CA GLN A 77 -30.59 -5.01 10.25
C GLN A 77 -29.35 -4.35 9.61
N ASN A 78 -29.45 -3.09 9.19
CA ASN A 78 -28.31 -2.33 8.68
C ASN A 78 -27.23 -2.12 9.75
N LEU A 79 -27.62 -1.73 10.96
CA LEU A 79 -26.69 -1.57 12.09
C LEU A 79 -26.00 -2.88 12.47
N GLU A 80 -26.72 -4.00 12.45
CA GLU A 80 -26.13 -5.32 12.71
C GLU A 80 -25.13 -5.70 11.61
N ALA A 81 -25.45 -5.45 10.34
CA ALA A 81 -24.54 -5.69 9.23
C ALA A 81 -23.25 -4.84 9.35
N GLU A 82 -23.36 -3.55 9.71
CA GLU A 82 -22.23 -2.68 9.97
C GLU A 82 -21.38 -3.16 11.15
N LYS A 83 -22.02 -3.55 12.26
CA LYS A 83 -21.36 -4.16 13.42
C LYS A 83 -20.58 -5.42 13.03
N HIS A 84 -21.14 -6.28 12.17
CA HIS A 84 -20.45 -7.46 11.66
C HIS A 84 -19.23 -7.10 10.79
N LYS A 85 -19.35 -6.09 9.92
CA LYS A 85 -18.22 -5.58 9.11
C LYS A 85 -17.10 -5.05 10.00
N LEU A 86 -17.42 -4.19 10.97
CA LEU A 86 -16.44 -3.63 11.90
C LEU A 86 -15.75 -4.70 12.73
N ARG A 87 -16.49 -5.69 13.25
CA ARG A 87 -15.90 -6.83 13.97
C ARG A 87 -14.90 -7.60 13.12
N THR A 88 -15.21 -7.81 11.84
CA THR A 88 -14.32 -8.49 10.90
C THR A 88 -13.06 -7.66 10.63
N GLN A 89 -13.22 -6.35 10.46
CA GLN A 89 -12.11 -5.43 10.28
C GLN A 89 -11.18 -5.40 11.50
N VAL A 90 -11.73 -5.32 12.71
CA VAL A 90 -10.95 -5.37 13.96
C VAL A 90 -10.15 -6.66 14.04
N LYS A 91 -10.76 -7.82 13.76
CA LYS A 91 -10.04 -9.10 13.74
C LYS A 91 -8.88 -9.10 12.75
N ARG A 92 -9.09 -8.59 11.53
CA ARG A 92 -8.04 -8.45 10.51
C ARG A 92 -6.90 -7.57 11.00
N LEU A 93 -7.21 -6.39 11.55
CA LEU A 93 -6.21 -5.45 12.06
C LEU A 93 -5.43 -6.04 13.24
N CYS A 94 -6.07 -6.79 14.13
CA CYS A 94 -5.37 -7.49 15.22
C CYS A 94 -4.38 -8.53 14.67
N GLN A 95 -4.78 -9.30 13.64
CA GLN A 95 -3.90 -10.28 13.01
C GLN A 95 -2.73 -9.62 12.28
N GLU A 96 -2.97 -8.53 11.57
CA GLU A 96 -1.92 -7.75 10.90
C GLU A 96 -0.94 -7.15 11.92
N ASN A 97 -1.43 -6.60 13.04
CA ASN A 97 -0.58 -6.11 14.11
C ASN A 97 0.25 -7.23 14.77
N ALA A 98 -0.31 -8.42 14.94
CA ALA A 98 0.45 -9.57 15.45
C ALA A 98 1.57 -9.95 14.47
N TRP A 99 1.24 -10.06 13.18
CA TRP A 99 2.22 -10.38 12.14
C TRP A 99 3.34 -9.33 12.04
N LEU A 100 3.01 -8.03 12.11
CA LEU A 100 4.01 -6.95 12.10
C LEU A 100 4.95 -7.01 13.30
N ARG A 101 4.45 -7.41 14.49
CA ARG A 101 5.28 -7.59 15.68
C ARG A 101 6.24 -8.77 15.51
N ASP A 102 5.79 -9.87 14.93
CA ASP A 102 6.63 -11.04 14.65
C ASP A 102 7.71 -10.74 13.60
N GLU A 103 7.37 -9.99 12.55
CA GLU A 103 8.32 -9.56 11.51
C GLU A 103 9.35 -8.57 12.07
N LEU A 104 8.92 -7.65 12.94
CA LEU A 104 9.82 -6.74 13.65
C LEU A 104 10.77 -7.51 14.56
N ALA A 105 10.27 -8.46 15.35
CA ALA A 105 11.10 -9.30 16.22
C ALA A 105 12.12 -10.11 15.42
N THR A 106 11.71 -10.65 14.26
CA THR A 106 12.60 -11.38 13.35
C THR A 106 13.69 -10.48 12.78
N SER A 107 13.34 -9.26 12.40
CA SER A 107 14.30 -8.26 11.89
C SER A 107 15.28 -7.80 12.98
N GLN A 108 14.80 -7.59 14.20
CA GLN A 108 15.63 -7.26 15.37
C GLN A 108 16.62 -8.39 15.70
N LYS A 109 16.17 -9.66 15.63
CA LYS A 109 17.05 -10.80 15.82
C LYS A 109 18.18 -10.83 14.78
N LYS A 110 17.85 -10.65 13.49
CA LYS A 110 18.87 -10.58 12.43
C LYS A 110 19.86 -9.44 12.63
N LEU A 111 19.39 -8.28 13.09
CA LEU A 111 20.26 -7.15 13.42
C LEU A 111 21.23 -7.53 14.55
N HIS A 112 20.73 -8.12 15.63
CA HIS A 112 21.53 -8.55 16.77
C HIS A 112 22.59 -9.59 16.36
N ASP A 113 22.22 -10.58 15.54
CA ASP A 113 23.14 -11.60 15.03
C ASP A 113 24.26 -10.97 14.15
N CYS A 114 23.90 -9.95 13.34
CA CYS A 114 24.86 -9.19 12.55
C CYS A 114 25.80 -8.34 13.41
N GLU A 115 25.28 -7.70 14.46
CA GLU A 115 26.07 -6.92 15.42
C GLU A 115 27.07 -7.81 16.17
N GLN A 116 26.63 -8.99 16.62
CA GLN A 116 27.50 -9.96 17.27
C GLN A 116 28.61 -10.46 16.33
N SER A 117 28.27 -10.74 15.07
CA SER A 117 29.24 -11.13 14.05
C SER A 117 30.25 -10.00 13.81
N ASN A 118 29.80 -8.75 13.67
CA ASN A 118 30.67 -7.60 13.49
C ASN A 118 31.61 -7.36 14.68
N ALA A 119 31.11 -7.56 15.91
CA ALA A 119 31.96 -7.50 17.11
C ALA A 119 33.05 -8.58 17.08
N SER A 120 32.71 -9.81 16.67
CA SER A 120 33.71 -10.89 16.54
C SER A 120 34.78 -10.57 15.49
N TYR A 121 34.39 -10.04 14.32
CA TYR A 121 35.33 -9.59 13.30
C TYR A 121 36.19 -8.40 13.75
N SER A 122 35.63 -7.49 14.55
CA SER A 122 36.40 -6.37 15.12
C SER A 122 37.51 -6.89 16.03
N VAL A 123 37.22 -7.86 16.89
CA VAL A 123 38.22 -8.49 17.77
C VAL A 123 39.27 -9.24 16.95
N GLU A 124 38.86 -9.99 15.92
CA GLU A 124 39.80 -10.68 15.03
C GLU A 124 40.73 -9.70 14.30
N LEU A 125 40.21 -8.56 13.83
CA LEU A 125 41.01 -7.51 13.22
C LEU A 125 42.02 -6.90 14.21
N GLU A 126 41.62 -6.65 15.45
CA GLU A 126 42.55 -6.18 16.49
C GLU A 126 43.63 -7.21 16.80
N HIS A 127 43.27 -8.49 16.90
CA HIS A 127 44.23 -9.57 17.08
C HIS A 127 45.22 -9.69 15.92
N LEU A 128 44.75 -9.56 14.67
CA LEU A 128 45.61 -9.58 13.49
C LEU A 128 46.54 -8.37 13.42
N LYS A 129 46.07 -7.17 13.82
CA LYS A 129 46.94 -5.99 13.96
C LYS A 129 48.01 -6.23 15.01
N PHE A 130 47.64 -6.77 16.16
CA PHE A 130 48.59 -7.13 17.20
C PHE A 130 49.66 -8.13 16.70
N LEU A 131 49.26 -9.21 16.02
CA LEU A 131 50.20 -10.17 15.41
C LEU A 131 51.13 -9.51 14.38
N LYS A 132 50.60 -8.60 13.56
CA LYS A 132 51.39 -7.83 12.59
C LYS A 132 52.43 -6.95 13.30
N ASP A 133 52.07 -6.34 14.42
CA ASP A 133 52.98 -5.48 15.18
C ASP A 133 54.06 -6.32 15.89
N VAL A 134 53.71 -7.45 16.52
CA VAL A 134 54.69 -8.40 17.11
C VAL A 134 55.70 -8.87 16.07
N LYS A 135 55.24 -9.24 14.87
CA LYS A 135 56.12 -9.67 13.78
C LYS A 135 57.11 -8.59 13.32
N GLN A 136 56.77 -7.31 13.45
CA GLN A 136 57.71 -6.23 13.12
C GLN A 136 58.86 -6.14 14.12
N TYR A 137 58.63 -6.50 15.39
CA TYR A 137 59.69 -6.57 16.39
C TYR A 137 60.61 -7.78 16.18
N ASP A 138 60.07 -8.95 15.81
CA ASP A 138 60.89 -10.14 15.48
C ASP A 138 61.81 -9.92 14.27
N VAL A 139 61.41 -9.09 13.30
CA VAL A 139 62.26 -8.74 12.14
C VAL A 139 63.34 -7.71 12.51
N ASN A 140 63.10 -6.85 13.48
CA ASN A 140 64.07 -5.85 13.92
C ASN A 140 65.22 -6.42 14.77
N ASP A 141 65.02 -7.55 15.48
CA ASP A 141 66.12 -8.23 16.17
C ASP A 141 67.08 -8.94 15.20
N ASN A 142 66.60 -9.36 14.03
CA ASN A 142 67.41 -10.05 13.01
C ASN A 142 68.33 -9.12 12.18
N ASN A 143 68.25 -7.80 12.33
CA ASN A 143 69.16 -6.85 11.66
C ASN A 143 70.44 -6.55 12.47
N SER A 144 70.65 -7.22 13.61
CA SER A 144 71.84 -7.04 14.46
C SER A 144 72.87 -8.17 14.37
N SER A 145 72.69 -9.16 13.49
CA SER A 145 73.63 -10.30 13.37
C SER A 145 73.87 -10.77 11.94
N THR A 146 74.59 -9.96 11.17
CA THR A 146 75.40 -10.49 10.07
C THR A 146 76.65 -11.18 10.64
N THR A 147 76.71 -12.51 10.63
CA THR A 147 77.86 -13.32 10.16
C THR A 147 77.61 -14.83 10.26
N ASN A 148 77.70 -15.51 9.11
CA ASN A 148 78.29 -16.84 8.85
C ASN A 148 77.94 -18.06 9.74
N THR A 149 77.37 -19.12 9.16
CA THR A 149 78.02 -20.44 8.85
C THR A 149 77.02 -21.63 8.76
N SER A 150 77.10 -22.31 7.61
CA SER A 150 76.95 -23.76 7.32
C SER A 150 76.05 -24.71 8.15
N SER A 151 75.11 -25.34 7.43
CA SER A 151 74.79 -26.79 7.34
C SER A 151 74.48 -27.62 8.60
N GLY A 152 73.36 -28.35 8.54
CA GLY A 152 73.26 -29.71 9.11
C GLY A 152 72.08 -29.95 10.05
N GLN A 153 71.08 -30.66 9.53
CA GLN A 153 70.07 -31.51 10.19
C GLN A 153 70.19 -31.74 11.71
N THR A 154 69.09 -31.52 12.44
CA THR A 154 68.49 -32.50 13.37
C THR A 154 67.03 -32.08 13.65
N ALA A 155 66.10 -32.69 12.93
CA ALA A 155 64.77 -32.96 13.47
C ALA A 155 64.90 -33.99 14.60
N ASP A 156 63.92 -34.00 15.50
CA ASP A 156 63.72 -34.98 16.58
C ASP A 156 64.67 -34.87 17.77
N LEU A 157 64.24 -34.14 18.81
CA LEU A 157 64.36 -34.48 20.24
C LEU A 157 64.09 -33.23 21.06
N VAL A 158 62.84 -33.03 21.50
CA VAL A 158 62.46 -32.69 22.89
C VAL A 158 60.95 -32.45 22.97
N ASN A 159 60.19 -33.51 22.71
CA ASN A 159 58.85 -33.67 23.26
C ASN A 159 59.04 -34.48 24.54
N ASP A 160 59.05 -33.82 25.70
CA ASP A 160 58.72 -34.42 27.00
C ASP A 160 58.96 -33.40 28.12
N LEU A 161 57.89 -32.72 28.54
CA LEU A 161 57.67 -32.39 29.94
C LEU A 161 56.16 -32.20 30.10
N PHE A 162 55.49 -33.23 30.64
CA PHE A 162 54.06 -33.42 30.95
C PHE A 162 53.21 -34.28 29.98
N PRO A 163 53.34 -35.63 30.07
CA PRO A 163 52.23 -36.58 30.12
C PRO A 163 51.49 -36.44 31.49
N THR A 164 50.19 -36.62 31.65
CA THR A 164 49.39 -37.86 31.55
C THR A 164 47.90 -37.46 31.60
N ASP A 165 47.09 -37.92 30.65
CA ASP A 165 46.12 -39.04 30.79
C ASP A 165 44.82 -38.63 31.51
N ASP A 166 43.72 -38.55 30.75
CA ASP A 166 42.71 -39.61 30.79
C ASP A 166 41.56 -39.33 29.78
N ASP A 167 41.50 -40.27 28.84
CA ASP A 167 40.31 -40.94 28.31
C ASP A 167 39.36 -40.27 27.31
N ALA A 168 39.63 -40.66 26.06
CA ALA A 168 38.71 -40.87 24.95
C ALA A 168 37.57 -41.85 25.27
N TYR A 169 36.46 -41.77 24.52
CA TYR A 169 36.04 -42.82 23.57
C TYR A 169 34.76 -42.38 22.82
N MET A 170 34.91 -42.25 21.49
CA MET A 170 34.04 -42.71 20.37
C MET A 170 32.53 -42.34 20.36
N ASP A 171 31.84 -42.18 19.23
CA ASP A 171 31.95 -42.90 17.97
C ASP A 171 31.18 -42.21 16.83
N GLN A 172 31.52 -42.61 15.62
CA GLN A 172 30.98 -42.20 14.33
C GLN A 172 29.59 -42.79 14.06
N GLN A 173 28.67 -41.97 13.55
CA GLN A 173 27.53 -42.32 12.68
C GLN A 173 26.92 -40.95 12.29
N SER A 174 26.73 -40.55 11.04
CA SER A 174 26.61 -41.28 9.80
C SER A 174 26.76 -40.27 8.65
N VAL A 175 27.53 -40.67 7.66
CA VAL A 175 27.50 -40.12 6.31
C VAL A 175 26.24 -40.66 5.66
N GLN A 176 25.16 -39.90 5.58
CA GLN A 176 24.07 -40.13 4.62
C GLN A 176 23.11 -38.92 4.65
N GLU A 177 23.32 -37.93 3.76
CA GLU A 177 22.29 -36.98 3.27
C GLU A 177 22.87 -35.82 2.43
N ARG A 178 24.17 -35.83 2.12
CA ARG A 178 24.78 -34.81 1.26
C ARG A 178 24.65 -35.07 -0.26
N ASN A 179 23.70 -35.90 -0.67
CA ASN A 179 23.40 -36.19 -2.09
C ASN A 179 21.89 -36.19 -2.34
N GLN A 180 21.26 -35.02 -2.31
CA GLN A 180 19.97 -34.77 -2.99
C GLN A 180 19.69 -33.26 -2.98
N SER A 181 20.22 -32.57 -4.00
CA SER A 181 19.63 -31.38 -4.66
C SER A 181 20.74 -30.56 -5.33
N TYR A 182 21.45 -31.23 -6.25
CA TYR A 182 22.24 -30.58 -7.29
C TYR A 182 21.65 -31.04 -8.63
N ALA A 183 20.39 -30.65 -8.86
CA ALA A 183 19.67 -30.98 -10.08
C ALA A 183 18.67 -29.89 -10.53
N ASP A 184 18.66 -28.70 -9.90
CA ASP A 184 17.63 -27.68 -10.20
C ASP A 184 18.21 -26.30 -10.59
N LEU A 185 19.52 -26.24 -10.86
CA LEU A 185 20.20 -24.99 -11.25
C LEU A 185 20.24 -24.74 -12.77
N MET A 186 19.49 -25.49 -13.58
CA MET A 186 19.33 -25.18 -14.99
C MET A 186 17.90 -25.50 -15.47
N MET A 187 17.00 -24.52 -15.38
CA MET A 187 16.09 -24.19 -16.47
C MET A 187 15.57 -22.75 -16.33
N THR A 188 15.87 -21.95 -17.35
CA THR A 188 15.19 -20.69 -17.64
C THR A 188 13.72 -20.96 -17.99
N PRO A 189 12.82 -20.03 -17.67
CA PRO A 189 11.89 -19.56 -18.69
C PRO A 189 12.15 -18.08 -18.96
N SER A 190 12.54 -17.79 -20.20
CA SER A 190 12.37 -16.48 -20.79
C SER A 190 10.95 -15.95 -20.53
N GLN A 191 10.83 -14.73 -20.03
CA GLN A 191 9.76 -13.81 -20.43
C GLN A 191 10.03 -12.38 -19.96
N SER A 192 10.12 -11.50 -20.97
CA SER A 192 9.84 -10.07 -20.95
C SER A 192 10.59 -9.18 -19.95
N ALA A 193 11.64 -8.56 -20.48
CA ALA A 193 12.06 -7.23 -20.11
C ALA A 193 10.87 -6.27 -20.05
N SER A 194 10.47 -5.84 -18.85
CA SER A 194 9.72 -4.61 -18.53
C SER A 194 9.37 -4.61 -17.05
N GLY A 195 10.04 -3.82 -16.21
CA GLY A 195 9.55 -3.61 -14.84
C GLY A 195 10.60 -3.38 -13.77
N SER A 196 11.61 -2.55 -14.02
CA SER A 196 12.47 -2.01 -12.96
C SER A 196 12.98 -0.65 -13.40
N PHE A 197 12.09 0.32 -13.51
CA PHE A 197 12.49 1.72 -13.67
C PHE A 197 11.95 2.46 -12.45
N ILE A 198 12.82 3.23 -11.80
CA ILE A 198 12.53 4.17 -10.69
C ILE A 198 12.81 3.62 -9.27
N SER A 199 14.00 3.05 -9.03
CA SER A 199 14.63 3.09 -7.70
C SER A 199 15.72 4.17 -7.59
N SER A 200 15.83 5.06 -8.60
CA SER A 200 16.93 6.04 -8.72
C SER A 200 16.47 7.39 -9.28
N THR A 201 15.39 7.93 -8.73
CA THR A 201 15.03 9.34 -8.88
C THR A 201 14.94 9.93 -7.48
N GLY A 202 15.75 10.95 -7.19
CA GLY A 202 15.85 11.61 -5.88
C GLY A 202 14.57 12.34 -5.43
N TYR A 203 13.45 11.62 -5.36
CA TYR A 203 12.21 12.05 -4.76
C TYR A 203 12.04 11.35 -3.42
N GLU A 204 11.90 12.13 -2.36
CA GLU A 204 11.39 11.61 -1.10
C GLU A 204 9.86 11.49 -1.23
N ILE A 205 9.37 10.26 -1.40
CA ILE A 205 7.94 9.98 -1.29
C ILE A 205 7.63 9.95 0.20
N PRO A 206 6.70 10.80 0.71
CA PRO A 206 6.34 10.83 2.12
C PRO A 206 5.95 9.43 2.60
N ALA A 207 6.33 9.08 3.83
CA ALA A 207 6.05 7.76 4.40
C ALA A 207 4.57 7.37 4.30
N ARG A 208 3.66 8.34 4.47
CA ARG A 208 2.21 8.14 4.35
C ARG A 208 1.73 7.79 2.92
N LEU A 209 2.46 8.22 1.89
CA LEU A 209 2.12 7.94 0.49
C LEU A 209 2.89 6.75 -0.08
N LYS A 210 3.93 6.28 0.59
CA LYS A 210 4.81 5.22 0.10
C LYS A 210 4.08 3.88 -0.06
N THR A 211 3.20 3.52 0.88
CA THR A 211 2.39 2.29 0.81
C THR A 211 1.41 2.34 -0.35
N LEU A 212 0.69 3.46 -0.50
CA LEU A 212 -0.24 3.68 -1.60
C LEU A 212 0.48 3.70 -2.95
N HIS A 213 1.64 4.35 -3.03
CA HIS A 213 2.49 4.37 -4.21
C HIS A 213 2.91 2.96 -4.64
N ASN A 214 3.39 2.13 -3.71
CA ASN A 214 3.78 0.75 -4.01
C ASN A 214 2.59 -0.08 -4.51
N LEU A 215 1.42 0.10 -3.89
CA LEU A 215 0.20 -0.60 -4.31
C LEU A 215 -0.25 -0.17 -5.71
N VAL A 216 -0.16 1.12 -6.03
CA VAL A 216 -0.47 1.65 -7.36
C VAL A 216 0.49 1.11 -8.42
N ILE A 217 1.80 1.04 -8.12
CA ILE A 217 2.79 0.42 -9.02
C ILE A 217 2.46 -1.05 -9.25
N GLN A 218 2.12 -1.78 -8.19
CA GLN A 218 1.77 -3.19 -8.29
C GLN A 218 0.53 -3.42 -9.16
N TYR A 219 -0.52 -2.58 -9.02
CA TYR A 219 -1.69 -2.68 -9.89
C TYR A 219 -1.39 -2.26 -11.33
N ALA A 220 -0.54 -1.24 -11.53
CA ALA A 220 -0.12 -0.80 -12.85
C ALA A 220 0.71 -1.87 -13.59
N SER A 221 1.61 -2.58 -12.89
CA SER A 221 2.40 -3.66 -13.48
C SER A 221 1.55 -4.90 -13.82
N GLN A 222 0.46 -5.12 -13.09
CA GLN A 222 -0.54 -6.14 -13.40
C GLN A 222 -1.52 -5.73 -14.52
N GLY A 223 -1.41 -4.50 -15.07
CA GLY A 223 -2.35 -3.96 -16.06
C GLY A 223 -3.74 -3.64 -15.51
N ARG A 224 -3.93 -3.66 -14.19
CA ARG A 224 -5.22 -3.39 -13.51
C ARG A 224 -5.43 -1.89 -13.30
N TYR A 225 -5.47 -1.16 -14.41
CA TYR A 225 -5.64 0.29 -14.41
C TYR A 225 -7.00 0.76 -13.86
N GLU A 226 -8.04 -0.06 -14.01
CA GLU A 226 -9.39 0.16 -13.48
C GLU A 226 -9.42 0.30 -11.96
N VAL A 227 -8.44 -0.27 -11.24
CA VAL A 227 -8.32 -0.15 -9.78
C VAL A 227 -7.30 0.92 -9.39
N ALA A 228 -6.18 1.01 -10.12
CA ALA A 228 -5.13 1.97 -9.83
C ALA A 228 -5.59 3.44 -9.98
N VAL A 229 -6.35 3.76 -11.03
CA VAL A 229 -6.78 5.14 -11.29
C VAL A 229 -7.78 5.65 -10.24
N PRO A 230 -8.87 4.93 -9.89
CA PRO A 230 -9.78 5.38 -8.84
C PRO A 230 -9.09 5.51 -7.49
N LEU A 231 -8.19 4.58 -7.15
CA LEU A 231 -7.43 4.63 -5.89
C LEU A 231 -6.57 5.91 -5.81
N CYS A 232 -5.86 6.25 -6.89
CA CYS A 232 -5.10 7.49 -6.98
C CYS A 232 -5.98 8.73 -6.90
N ARG A 233 -7.14 8.74 -7.57
CA ARG A 233 -8.08 9.88 -7.53
C ARG A 233 -8.64 10.10 -6.13
N GLN A 234 -9.07 9.04 -5.46
CA GLN A 234 -9.57 9.10 -4.11
C GLN A 234 -8.51 9.64 -3.14
N ALA A 235 -7.28 9.10 -3.21
CA ALA A 235 -6.18 9.58 -2.38
C ALA A 235 -5.82 11.05 -2.64
N LEU A 236 -5.96 11.50 -3.89
CA LEU A 236 -5.73 12.89 -4.26
C LEU A 236 -6.83 13.80 -3.70
N GLU A 237 -8.10 13.43 -3.80
CA GLU A 237 -9.22 14.17 -3.20
C GLU A 237 -9.08 14.28 -1.67
N ASP A 238 -8.67 13.19 -1.01
CA ASP A 238 -8.46 13.18 0.44
C ASP A 238 -7.28 14.08 0.85
N LEU A 239 -6.19 14.10 0.07
CA LEU A 239 -5.07 15.01 0.28
C LEU A 239 -5.45 16.47 0.03
N GLU A 240 -6.24 16.76 -1.00
CA GLU A 240 -6.69 18.11 -1.29
C GLU A 240 -7.62 18.64 -0.20
N LYS A 241 -8.51 17.80 0.36
CA LYS A 241 -9.38 18.17 1.48
C LYS A 241 -8.61 18.42 2.77
N THR A 242 -7.57 17.63 3.05
CA THR A 242 -6.81 17.71 4.30
C THR A 242 -5.73 18.78 4.29
N SER A 243 -4.97 18.86 3.19
CA SER A 243 -3.73 19.65 3.11
C SER A 243 -3.82 20.82 2.13
N GLY A 244 -4.88 20.89 1.32
CA GLY A 244 -5.04 21.87 0.25
C GLY A 244 -4.27 21.49 -1.02
N HIS A 245 -4.70 22.04 -2.16
CA HIS A 245 -4.15 21.73 -3.48
C HIS A 245 -2.67 22.15 -3.65
N GLN A 246 -2.21 23.15 -2.89
CA GLN A 246 -0.82 23.63 -2.95
C GLN A 246 0.16 22.80 -2.11
N HIS A 247 -0.20 21.60 -1.63
CA HIS A 247 0.70 20.80 -0.82
C HIS A 247 1.70 19.99 -1.69
N PRO A 248 2.99 19.86 -1.33
CA PRO A 248 3.97 19.06 -2.10
C PRO A 248 3.56 17.59 -2.28
N ASP A 249 2.73 17.08 -1.37
CA ASP A 249 2.22 15.70 -1.42
C ASP A 249 1.11 15.52 -2.46
N VAL A 250 0.31 16.55 -2.73
CA VAL A 250 -0.62 16.58 -3.86
C VAL A 250 0.17 16.52 -5.17
N ALA A 251 1.27 17.28 -5.28
CA ALA A 251 2.15 17.21 -6.45
C ALA A 251 2.79 15.83 -6.63
N THR A 252 3.15 15.16 -5.53
CA THR A 252 3.67 13.79 -5.58
C THR A 252 2.60 12.80 -6.05
N MET A 253 1.37 12.92 -5.57
CA MET A 253 0.26 12.07 -6.04
C MET A 253 -0.13 12.33 -7.50
N LEU A 254 -0.16 13.59 -7.94
CA LEU A 254 -0.36 13.95 -9.34
C LEU A 254 0.70 13.31 -10.25
N ASN A 255 1.96 13.33 -9.82
CA ASN A 255 3.04 12.68 -10.55
C ASN A 255 2.87 11.15 -10.61
N ILE A 256 2.41 10.50 -9.53
CA ILE A 256 2.11 9.06 -9.52
C ILE A 256 0.98 8.73 -10.49
N LEU A 257 -0.12 9.50 -10.45
CA LEU A 257 -1.24 9.31 -11.37
C LEU A 257 -0.84 9.54 -12.83
N ALA A 258 0.02 10.52 -13.11
CA ALA A 258 0.55 10.76 -14.45
C ALA A 258 1.36 9.57 -14.99
N LEU A 259 2.13 8.88 -14.15
CA LEU A 259 2.85 7.68 -14.55
C LEU A 259 1.88 6.54 -14.91
N VAL A 260 0.81 6.37 -14.14
CA VAL A 260 -0.24 5.38 -14.45
C VAL A 260 -0.91 5.68 -15.79
N TYR A 261 -1.19 6.96 -16.09
CA TYR A 261 -1.75 7.34 -17.40
C TYR A 261 -0.76 7.22 -18.55
N ARG A 262 0.53 7.46 -18.31
CA ARG A 262 1.60 7.20 -19.29
C ARG A 262 1.61 5.73 -19.68
N ASP A 263 1.47 4.83 -18.71
CA ASP A 263 1.47 3.38 -18.97
C ASP A 263 0.20 2.94 -19.71
N GLN A 264 -0.93 3.65 -19.53
CA GLN A 264 -2.14 3.53 -20.36
C GLN A 264 -2.04 4.20 -21.74
N SER A 265 -0.90 4.78 -22.11
CA SER A 265 -0.72 5.59 -23.34
C SER A 265 -1.63 6.84 -23.43
N LYS A 266 -2.21 7.30 -22.31
CA LYS A 266 -3.00 8.54 -22.22
C LYS A 266 -2.11 9.75 -21.99
N PHE A 267 -1.25 10.05 -22.97
CA PHE A 267 -0.18 11.04 -22.83
C PHE A 267 -0.67 12.49 -22.67
N LYS A 268 -1.87 12.84 -23.16
CA LYS A 268 -2.45 14.19 -22.99
C LYS A 268 -2.82 14.45 -21.53
N GLU A 269 -3.49 13.49 -20.90
CA GLU A 269 -3.90 13.55 -19.50
C GLU A 269 -2.68 13.53 -18.57
N ALA A 270 -1.71 12.65 -18.85
CA ALA A 270 -0.45 12.60 -18.10
C ALA A 270 0.31 13.94 -18.15
N ALA A 271 0.37 14.59 -19.31
CA ALA A 271 1.03 15.89 -19.46
C ALA A 271 0.31 17.00 -18.67
N ALA A 272 -1.03 17.03 -18.66
CA ALA A 272 -1.79 18.00 -17.88
C ALA A 272 -1.47 17.86 -16.38
N LEU A 273 -1.53 16.63 -15.85
CA LEU A 273 -1.25 16.37 -14.43
C LEU A 273 0.18 16.70 -14.02
N LEU A 274 1.16 16.47 -14.88
CA LEU A 274 2.54 16.84 -14.58
C LEU A 274 2.78 18.36 -14.65
N ASN A 275 2.08 19.08 -15.53
CA ASN A 275 2.14 20.55 -15.52
C ASN A 275 1.55 21.11 -14.23
N ASP A 276 0.44 20.54 -13.75
CA ASP A 276 -0.14 20.92 -12.46
C ASP A 276 0.81 20.60 -11.30
N ALA A 277 1.39 19.38 -11.28
CA ALA A 277 2.39 18.99 -10.28
C ALA A 277 3.63 19.91 -10.30
N LEU A 278 4.06 20.35 -11.48
CA LEU A 278 5.17 21.27 -11.65
C LEU A 278 4.84 22.65 -11.09
N ALA A 279 3.65 23.18 -11.39
CA ALA A 279 3.20 24.48 -10.87
C ALA A 279 3.12 24.47 -9.32
N ILE A 280 2.64 23.38 -8.72
CA ILE A 280 2.62 23.23 -7.27
C ILE A 280 4.05 23.17 -6.72
N ARG A 281 4.94 22.38 -7.33
CA ARG A 281 6.33 22.22 -6.87
C ARG A 281 7.14 23.51 -6.97
N GLU A 282 6.95 24.29 -8.03
CA GLU A 282 7.59 25.60 -8.18
C GLU A 282 7.13 26.60 -7.11
N LYS A 283 5.84 26.60 -6.78
CA LYS A 283 5.29 27.47 -5.74
C LYS A 283 5.72 27.08 -4.32
N THR A 284 5.87 25.78 -4.06
CA THR A 284 6.13 25.26 -2.71
C THR A 284 7.62 25.12 -2.39
N LEU A 285 8.41 24.59 -3.33
CA LEU A 285 9.83 24.27 -3.11
C LEU A 285 10.77 25.27 -3.80
N GLY A 286 10.25 26.11 -4.70
CA GLY A 286 11.03 27.05 -5.51
C GLY A 286 11.54 26.45 -6.83
N HIS A 287 11.95 27.34 -7.74
CA HIS A 287 12.30 26.98 -9.12
C HIS A 287 13.55 26.10 -9.26
N ASP A 288 14.50 26.21 -8.33
CA ASP A 288 15.77 25.47 -8.39
C ASP A 288 15.73 24.17 -7.56
N HIS A 289 14.56 23.68 -7.12
CA HIS A 289 14.52 22.46 -6.30
C HIS A 289 14.73 21.18 -7.14
N PRO A 290 15.47 20.16 -6.66
CA PRO A 290 15.66 18.88 -7.37
C PRO A 290 14.36 18.18 -7.78
N ALA A 291 13.30 18.31 -6.97
CA ALA A 291 11.98 17.79 -7.27
C ALA A 291 11.34 18.43 -8.52
N VAL A 292 11.61 19.72 -8.79
CA VAL A 292 11.15 20.43 -10.01
C VAL A 292 11.90 19.89 -11.23
N ALA A 293 13.22 19.75 -11.14
CA ALA A 293 14.05 19.19 -12.22
C ALA A 293 13.58 17.79 -12.63
N ALA A 294 13.17 17.00 -11.65
CA ALA A 294 12.74 15.65 -11.92
C ALA A 294 11.30 15.61 -12.51
N THR A 295 10.37 16.51 -12.11
CA THR A 295 9.07 16.66 -12.82
C THR A 295 9.26 17.10 -14.28
N LEU A 296 10.18 18.05 -14.51
CA LEU A 296 10.56 18.50 -15.85
C LEU A 296 11.09 17.36 -16.70
N ASN A 297 11.94 16.49 -16.13
CA ASN A 297 12.43 15.30 -16.83
C ASN A 297 11.30 14.32 -17.18
N ASN A 298 10.33 14.10 -16.27
CA ASN A 298 9.17 13.25 -16.55
C ASN A 298 8.30 13.83 -17.70
N LEU A 299 8.11 15.15 -17.74
CA LEU A 299 7.45 15.84 -18.85
C LEU A 299 8.21 15.70 -20.17
N ALA A 300 9.54 15.87 -20.15
CA ALA A 300 10.37 15.72 -21.33
C ALA A 300 10.27 14.31 -21.93
N VAL A 301 10.29 13.26 -21.09
CA VAL A 301 10.09 11.87 -21.53
C VAL A 301 8.71 11.68 -22.17
N LEU A 302 7.66 12.28 -21.62
CA LEU A 302 6.31 12.24 -22.18
C LEU A 302 6.21 12.93 -23.54
N TYR A 303 6.87 14.08 -23.72
CA TYR A 303 6.90 14.76 -25.01
C TYR A 303 7.77 14.05 -26.04
N GLY A 304 8.89 13.43 -25.62
CA GLY A 304 9.71 12.56 -26.46
C GLY A 304 8.89 11.40 -27.03
N LYS A 305 8.09 10.72 -26.19
CA LYS A 305 7.16 9.66 -26.65
C LYS A 305 6.08 10.14 -27.64
N ARG A 306 5.79 11.45 -27.68
CA ARG A 306 4.85 12.07 -28.62
C ARG A 306 5.51 12.67 -29.86
N ASN A 307 6.80 12.42 -30.09
CA ASN A 307 7.62 13.00 -31.15
C ASN A 307 7.70 14.54 -31.11
N LYS A 308 7.49 15.15 -29.93
CA LYS A 308 7.61 16.59 -29.71
C LYS A 308 8.99 16.94 -29.15
N PHE A 309 10.03 16.65 -29.92
CA PHE A 309 11.43 16.77 -29.49
C PHE A 309 11.83 18.21 -29.11
N LYS A 310 11.33 19.23 -29.85
CA LYS A 310 11.60 20.64 -29.54
C LYS A 310 11.08 21.07 -28.17
N GLU A 311 9.87 20.63 -27.80
CA GLU A 311 9.29 20.93 -26.49
C GLU A 311 10.03 20.17 -25.38
N ALA A 312 10.42 18.91 -25.65
CA ALA A 312 11.19 18.09 -24.71
C ALA A 312 12.60 18.65 -24.45
N GLU A 313 13.28 19.17 -25.47
CA GLU A 313 14.63 19.73 -25.37
C GLU A 313 14.69 20.92 -24.40
N VAL A 314 13.74 21.85 -24.51
CA VAL A 314 13.65 23.02 -23.62
C VAL A 314 13.49 22.59 -22.16
N LEU A 315 12.65 21.60 -21.91
CA LEU A 315 12.40 21.07 -20.56
C LEU A 315 13.60 20.30 -20.02
N CYS A 316 14.28 19.52 -20.87
CA CYS A 316 15.50 18.79 -20.48
C CYS A 316 16.67 19.72 -20.16
N LYS A 317 16.85 20.82 -20.92
CA LYS A 317 17.85 21.86 -20.62
C LYS A 317 17.59 22.52 -19.28
N ARG A 318 16.34 22.93 -19.03
CA ARG A 318 15.93 23.52 -17.74
C ARG A 318 16.18 22.56 -16.57
N ALA A 319 15.83 21.28 -16.72
CA ALA A 319 16.10 20.28 -15.69
C ALA A 319 17.59 20.05 -15.43
N LEU A 320 18.42 20.15 -16.48
CA LEU A 320 19.87 20.01 -16.39
C LEU A 320 20.49 21.18 -15.63
N GLU A 321 20.12 22.42 -15.96
CA GLU A 321 20.59 23.62 -15.25
C GLU A 321 20.29 23.54 -13.75
N ILE A 322 19.10 23.08 -13.37
CA ILE A 322 18.72 22.91 -11.96
C ILE A 322 19.58 21.81 -11.30
N ARG A 323 19.77 20.66 -11.95
CA ARG A 323 20.60 19.57 -11.39
C ARG A 323 22.06 19.96 -11.24
N GLU A 324 22.62 20.69 -12.21
CA GLU A 324 24.00 21.19 -12.15
C GLU A 324 24.18 22.17 -10.98
N LYS A 325 23.21 23.09 -10.77
CA LYS A 325 23.24 24.01 -9.63
C LYS A 325 23.13 23.31 -8.27
N CYS A 326 22.27 22.29 -8.13
CA CYS A 326 22.03 21.64 -6.84
C CYS A 326 23.05 20.57 -6.48
N LEU A 327 23.47 19.76 -7.45
CA LEU A 327 24.23 18.52 -7.21
C LEU A 327 25.68 18.62 -7.72
N GLY A 328 26.00 19.63 -8.54
CA GLY A 328 27.29 19.77 -9.20
C GLY A 328 27.41 18.95 -10.49
N SER A 329 28.33 19.35 -11.38
CA SER A 329 28.49 18.80 -12.73
C SER A 329 28.90 17.33 -12.80
N VAL A 330 29.45 16.78 -11.72
CA VAL A 330 29.97 15.39 -11.66
C VAL A 330 28.92 14.40 -11.14
N HIS A 331 27.74 14.87 -10.72
CA HIS A 331 26.75 14.00 -10.11
C HIS A 331 26.14 13.00 -11.14
N PRO A 332 25.92 11.73 -10.77
CA PRO A 332 25.35 10.71 -11.66
C PRO A 332 24.03 11.12 -12.32
N ASP A 333 23.20 11.89 -11.61
CA ASP A 333 21.93 12.37 -12.15
C ASP A 333 22.06 13.50 -13.19
N VAL A 334 23.19 14.23 -13.22
CA VAL A 334 23.53 15.16 -14.31
C VAL A 334 23.92 14.36 -15.54
N ALA A 335 24.75 13.31 -15.38
CA ALA A 335 25.12 12.41 -16.47
C ALA A 335 23.89 11.72 -17.10
N LYS A 336 22.94 11.25 -16.29
CA LYS A 336 21.66 10.71 -16.80
C LYS A 336 20.86 11.76 -17.57
N GLN A 337 20.85 13.01 -17.09
CA GLN A 337 20.13 14.10 -17.76
C GLN A 337 20.76 14.46 -19.10
N LEU A 338 22.08 14.54 -19.17
CA LEU A 338 22.84 14.72 -20.41
C LEU A 338 22.57 13.59 -21.40
N ASN A 339 22.53 12.34 -20.93
CA ASN A 339 22.20 11.20 -21.77
C ASN A 339 20.76 11.29 -22.33
N ASN A 340 19.79 11.70 -21.50
CA ASN A 340 18.41 11.93 -21.97
C ASN A 340 18.34 13.06 -23.01
N LEU A 341 19.12 14.13 -22.83
CA LEU A 341 19.19 15.24 -23.78
C LEU A 341 19.86 14.83 -25.10
N ALA A 342 20.92 14.01 -25.04
CA ALA A 342 21.57 13.45 -26.22
C ALA A 342 20.62 12.57 -27.05
N LEU A 343 19.80 11.75 -26.39
CA LEU A 343 18.76 10.93 -27.05
C LEU A 343 17.66 11.75 -27.72
N LEU A 344 17.41 12.99 -27.26
CA LEU A 344 16.41 13.88 -27.86
C LEU A 344 16.95 14.66 -29.08
N CYS A 345 18.27 14.83 -29.18
CA CYS A 345 18.95 15.54 -30.26
C CYS A 345 19.38 14.63 -31.43
N GLN A 346 19.18 13.31 -31.30
CA GLN A 346 19.46 12.30 -32.33
C GLN A 346 18.24 12.10 -33.24
#